data_AF-A0A2E4EI90-F1
#
_entry.id   AF-A0A2E4EI90-F1
#
_cell.length_a   1.000
_cell.length_b   1.000
_cell.length_c   1.000
_cell.angle_alpha   90.00
_cell.angle_beta   90.00
_cell.angle_gamma   90.00
#
_symmetry.space_group_name_H-M   'P 1'
#
loop_
_entity.id
_entity.type
_entity.pdbx_description
1 polymer ?
#
loop_
_entity_poly.entity_id
_entity_poly.type
_entity_poly.pdbx_seq_one_letter_code
_entity_poly.pdbx_strand_id
1 'polypeptide(L)'
;MQGFIMDDLRKAITGMNQMSAAINRSFKFRVLDAIKGSQGITDIDLMLRLNLPTFNHNKKSLRDVIRSLVIEGLVVRECGFLRLNK
;
A
#
# COMPACT_ATOMS: atom_id res chain seq x y z
N MET A 1 33.36 -11.73 24.20
CA MET A 1 32.95 -10.40 23.69
C MET A 1 32.13 -10.56 22.40
N GLN A 2 30.97 -11.24 22.46
CA GLN A 2 30.09 -11.57 21.30
C GLN A 2 28.65 -11.02 21.48
N GLY A 3 28.43 -10.10 22.43
CA GLY A 3 27.09 -9.60 22.79
C GLY A 3 26.63 -8.34 22.06
N PHE A 4 27.49 -7.64 21.32
CA PHE A 4 27.15 -6.33 20.74
C PHE A 4 26.61 -6.38 19.30
N ILE A 5 26.84 -7.47 18.56
CA ILE A 5 26.43 -7.53 17.13
C ILE A 5 24.94 -7.90 16.97
N MET A 6 24.34 -8.59 17.94
CA MET A 6 22.93 -9.01 17.87
C MET A 6 21.92 -7.89 18.16
N ASP A 7 22.27 -6.92 19.01
CA ASP A 7 21.34 -5.85 19.43
C ASP A 7 21.17 -4.76 18.36
N ASP A 8 22.25 -4.38 17.66
CA ASP A 8 22.19 -3.44 16.53
C ASP A 8 21.44 -4.04 15.34
N LEU A 9 21.58 -5.36 15.11
CA LEU A 9 20.80 -6.05 14.07
C LEU A 9 19.30 -6.05 14.40
N ARG A 10 18.94 -6.28 15.68
CA ARG A 10 17.54 -6.21 16.12
C ARG A 10 16.98 -4.80 15.98
N LYS A 11 17.69 -3.77 16.42
CA LYS A 11 17.26 -2.36 16.29
C LYS A 11 17.14 -1.93 14.83
N ALA A 12 18.06 -2.35 13.97
CA ALA A 12 17.96 -2.12 12.54
C ALA A 12 16.73 -2.83 11.94
N ILE A 13 16.50 -4.10 12.30
CA ILE A 13 15.32 -4.86 11.85
C ILE A 13 14.02 -4.22 12.38
N THR A 14 13.98 -3.78 13.64
CA THR A 14 12.78 -3.13 14.21
C THR A 14 12.54 -1.76 13.58
N GLY A 15 13.58 -0.95 13.38
CA GLY A 15 13.49 0.35 12.70
C GLY A 15 13.09 0.21 11.23
N MET A 16 13.63 -0.79 10.52
CA MET A 16 13.22 -1.11 9.15
C MET A 16 11.77 -1.59 9.09
N ASN A 17 11.32 -2.39 10.06
CA ASN A 17 9.94 -2.88 10.10
C ASN A 17 8.94 -1.75 10.42
N GLN A 18 9.31 -0.81 11.30
CA GLN A 18 8.50 0.39 11.59
C GLN A 18 8.44 1.35 10.40
N MET A 19 9.55 1.56 9.70
CA MET A 19 9.59 2.42 8.50
C MET A 19 8.79 1.79 7.35
N SER A 20 8.90 0.48 7.14
CA SER A 20 8.08 -0.28 6.20
C SER A 20 6.58 -0.17 6.53
N ALA A 21 6.20 -0.34 7.80
CA ALA A 21 4.81 -0.20 8.23
C ALA A 21 4.26 1.22 8.06
N ALA A 22 5.07 2.25 8.35
CA ALA A 22 4.69 3.66 8.18
C ALA A 22 4.55 4.06 6.70
N ILE A 23 5.47 3.58 5.85
CA ILE A 23 5.39 3.73 4.39
C ILE A 23 4.13 3.06 3.86
N ASN A 24 3.81 1.85 4.34
CA ASN A 24 2.64 1.09 3.91
C ASN A 24 1.33 1.75 4.35
N ARG A 25 1.26 2.32 5.57
CA ARG A 25 0.11 3.15 6.02
C ARG A 25 -0.06 4.39 5.14
N SER A 26 1.01 5.14 4.92
CA SER A 26 0.96 6.36 4.09
C SER A 26 0.54 6.06 2.65
N PHE A 27 0.95 4.91 2.12
CA PHE A 27 0.55 4.47 0.79
C PHE A 27 -0.92 4.02 0.73
N LYS A 28 -1.42 3.28 1.75
CA LYS A 28 -2.84 2.96 1.89
C LYS A 28 -3.72 4.22 1.89
N PHE A 29 -3.34 5.26 2.63
CA PHE A 29 -4.09 6.52 2.65
C PHE A 29 -4.13 7.21 1.28
N ARG A 30 -3.00 7.27 0.57
CA ARG A 30 -2.97 7.82 -0.80
C ARG A 30 -3.86 7.03 -1.76
N VAL A 31 -3.89 5.70 -1.66
CA VAL A 31 -4.77 4.85 -2.46
C VAL A 31 -6.25 5.14 -2.14
N LEU A 32 -6.61 5.23 -0.87
CA LEU A 32 -7.98 5.56 -0.46
C LEU A 32 -8.40 6.95 -0.94
N ASP A 33 -7.52 7.95 -0.81
CA ASP A 33 -7.76 9.32 -1.26
C ASP A 33 -7.97 9.39 -2.78
N ALA A 34 -7.15 8.65 -3.53
CA ALA A 34 -7.28 8.54 -4.99
C ALA A 34 -8.60 7.88 -5.43
N ILE A 35 -9.21 7.02 -4.59
CA ILE A 35 -10.52 6.37 -4.85
C ILE A 35 -11.68 7.27 -4.39
N LYS A 36 -11.50 8.07 -3.32
CA LYS A 36 -12.56 8.84 -2.62
C LYS A 36 -13.34 9.80 -3.52
N GLY A 37 -12.74 10.26 -4.61
CA GLY A 37 -13.36 11.18 -5.58
C GLY A 37 -13.96 10.51 -6.82
N SER A 38 -14.15 9.19 -6.87
CA SER A 38 -14.60 8.52 -8.11
C SER A 38 -15.69 7.49 -7.88
N GLN A 39 -16.65 7.42 -8.83
CA GLN A 39 -17.74 6.44 -8.83
C GLN A 39 -17.27 5.01 -9.18
N GLY A 40 -16.01 4.87 -9.56
CA GLY A 40 -15.32 3.65 -9.88
C GLY A 40 -14.01 4.02 -10.56
N ILE A 41 -12.89 3.49 -10.08
CA ILE A 41 -11.57 3.75 -10.67
C ILE A 41 -10.93 2.42 -11.08
N THR A 42 -10.32 2.36 -12.27
CA THR A 42 -9.59 1.17 -12.68
C THR A 42 -8.20 1.13 -12.03
N ASP A 43 -7.55 -0.03 -12.03
CA ASP A 43 -6.16 -0.14 -11.55
C ASP A 43 -5.22 0.79 -12.33
N ILE A 44 -5.48 0.99 -13.63
CA ILE A 44 -4.67 1.84 -14.52
C ILE A 44 -4.85 3.31 -14.13
N ASP A 45 -6.09 3.77 -13.97
CA ASP A 45 -6.38 5.14 -13.56
C ASP A 45 -5.83 5.44 -12.17
N LEU A 46 -5.90 4.46 -11.27
CA LEU A 46 -5.34 4.57 -9.93
C LEU A 46 -3.81 4.69 -9.96
N MET A 47 -3.13 3.93 -10.83
CA MET A 47 -1.69 4.07 -11.04
C MET A 47 -1.33 5.47 -11.56
N LEU A 48 -2.10 5.99 -12.52
CA LEU A 48 -1.89 7.32 -13.08
C LEU A 48 -2.08 8.41 -12.02
N ARG A 49 -3.16 8.35 -11.22
CA ARG A 49 -3.41 9.33 -10.14
C ARG A 49 -2.36 9.32 -9.05
N LEU A 50 -1.82 8.15 -8.75
CA LEU A 50 -0.76 8.00 -7.75
C LEU A 50 0.63 8.36 -8.31
N ASN A 51 0.71 8.82 -9.57
CA ASN A 51 1.96 9.05 -10.30
C ASN A 51 2.92 7.85 -10.19
N LEU A 52 2.37 6.63 -10.19
CA LEU A 52 3.18 5.43 -10.10
C LEU A 52 3.72 5.08 -11.49
N PRO A 53 5.03 4.83 -11.64
CA PRO A 53 5.58 4.43 -12.92
C PRO A 53 4.88 3.14 -13.41
N THR A 54 4.49 3.12 -14.68
CA THR A 54 3.84 1.98 -15.34
C THR A 54 4.72 0.72 -15.34
N PHE A 55 6.04 0.89 -15.21
CA PHE A 55 7.05 -0.15 -15.00
C PHE A 55 7.59 -0.11 -13.56
N ASN A 56 6.71 -0.18 -12.56
CA ASN A 56 7.16 -0.37 -11.19
C ASN A 56 7.21 -1.86 -10.86
N HIS A 57 8.35 -2.38 -10.37
CA HIS A 57 8.41 -3.67 -9.68
C HIS A 57 7.41 -3.72 -8.49
N ASN A 58 6.91 -2.55 -8.05
CA ASN A 58 5.82 -2.37 -7.09
C ASN A 58 4.40 -2.64 -7.63
N LYS A 59 4.21 -3.17 -8.84
CA LYS A 59 2.89 -3.68 -9.28
C LYS A 59 2.33 -4.77 -8.36
N LYS A 60 3.19 -5.46 -7.60
CA LYS A 60 2.76 -6.31 -6.47
C LYS A 60 2.22 -5.45 -5.32
N SER A 61 2.96 -4.43 -4.87
CA SER A 61 2.57 -3.63 -3.70
C SER A 61 1.23 -2.89 -3.85
N LEU A 62 0.92 -2.32 -5.03
CA LEU A 62 -0.38 -1.67 -5.23
C LEU A 62 -1.53 -2.69 -5.17
N ARG A 63 -1.37 -3.84 -5.85
CA ARG A 63 -2.36 -4.92 -5.79
C ARG A 63 -2.50 -5.51 -4.39
N ASP A 64 -1.41 -5.65 -3.66
CA ASP A 64 -1.41 -6.15 -2.28
C ASP A 64 -2.09 -5.16 -1.33
N VAL A 65 -1.89 -3.86 -1.56
CA VAL A 65 -2.57 -2.79 -0.82
C VAL A 65 -4.06 -2.76 -1.14
N ILE A 66 -4.44 -2.80 -2.43
CA ILE A 66 -5.85 -2.90 -2.83
C ILE A 66 -6.49 -4.15 -2.23
N ARG A 67 -5.83 -5.30 -2.30
CA ARG A 67 -6.32 -6.55 -1.69
C ARG A 67 -6.51 -6.39 -0.19
N SER A 68 -5.55 -5.77 0.52
CA SER A 68 -5.67 -5.48 1.95
C SER A 68 -6.88 -4.58 2.24
N LEU A 69 -7.09 -3.52 1.45
CA LEU A 69 -8.22 -2.61 1.61
C LEU A 69 -9.57 -3.29 1.31
N VAL A 70 -9.59 -4.25 0.38
CA VAL A 70 -10.78 -5.07 0.09
C VAL A 70 -11.08 -6.04 1.23
N ILE A 71 -10.05 -6.70 1.77
CA ILE A 71 -10.19 -7.60 2.94
C ILE A 71 -10.64 -6.81 4.17
N GLU A 72 -10.11 -5.60 4.37
CA GLU A 72 -10.52 -4.67 5.43
C GLU A 72 -11.93 -4.11 5.21
N GLY A 73 -12.57 -4.37 4.06
CA GLY A 73 -13.91 -3.90 3.74
C GLY A 73 -13.98 -2.40 3.47
N LEU A 74 -12.85 -1.73 3.23
CA LEU A 74 -12.78 -0.29 2.93
C LEU A 74 -13.00 0.01 1.44
N VAL A 75 -12.67 -0.96 0.57
CA VAL A 75 -12.79 -0.86 -0.88
C VAL A 75 -13.55 -2.06 -1.40
N VAL A 76 -14.46 -1.85 -2.36
CA VAL A 76 -15.15 -2.90 -3.09
C VAL A 76 -14.63 -2.93 -4.52
N ARG A 77 -14.41 -4.13 -5.06
CA ARG A 77 -14.06 -4.35 -6.46
C ARG A 77 -15.25 -4.95 -7.20
N GLU A 78 -15.76 -4.24 -8.20
CA GLU A 78 -16.85 -4.70 -9.08
C GLU A 78 -16.49 -4.49 -10.54
N CYS A 79 -16.59 -5.53 -11.36
CA CYS A 79 -16.39 -5.47 -12.82
C CYS A 79 -15.10 -4.75 -13.28
N GLY A 80 -14.01 -4.86 -12.51
CA GLY A 80 -12.72 -4.21 -12.82
C GLY A 80 -12.56 -2.79 -12.28
N PHE A 81 -13.57 -2.25 -11.61
CA PHE A 81 -13.54 -0.95 -10.93
C PHE A 81 -13.37 -1.12 -9.42
N LEU A 82 -12.64 -0.19 -8.82
CA LEU A 82 -12.46 -0.03 -7.39
C LEU A 82 -13.31 1.15 -6.91
N ARG A 83 -14.03 0.98 -5.81
CA ARG A 83 -14.81 2.04 -5.16
C ARG A 83 -14.71 1.93 -3.65
N LEU A 84 -14.88 3.03 -2.93
CA LEU A 84 -14.97 2.95 -1.47
C LEU A 84 -16.25 2.21 -1.05
N ASN A 85 -16.12 1.35 -0.04
CA ASN A 85 -17.28 0.79 0.65
C ASN A 85 -17.83 1.88 1.58
N LYS A 86 -19.09 2.25 1.43
CA LYS A 86 -19.77 3.25 2.27
C LYS A 86 -20.53 2.58 3.39
#